data_AF-A0A101H3L6-F1
#
_entry.id   AF-A0A101H3L6-F1
#
_cell.length_a   1.000
_cell.length_b   1.000
_cell.length_c   1.000
_cell.angle_alpha   90.00
_cell.angle_beta   90.00
_cell.angle_gamma   90.00
#
_symmetry.space_group_name_H-M   'P 1'
#
loop_
_entity.id
_entity.type
_entity.pdbx_description
1 polymer ?
#
loop_
_entity_poly.entity_id
_entity_poly.type
_entity_poly.pdbx_seq_one_letter_code
_entity_poly.pdbx_strand_id
1 'polypeptide(L)'
;METKNTSPWFLLTGLIIGLAIGLIIALLILPVEQQVALPAELSPAAKADYRLMIARAYQANADLLRAQSRLALLADPDPVGALTIQAQALLAEGGADVDARALADLAEQLQKATP
;
A
#
# COMPACT_ATOMS: atom_id res chain seq x y z
N MET A 1 -17.34 -41.07 50.19
CA MET A 1 -17.80 -40.31 49.01
C MET A 1 -16.64 -40.25 48.04
N GLU A 2 -16.62 -41.16 47.07
CA GLU A 2 -15.58 -41.19 46.02
C GLU A 2 -15.83 -40.06 45.02
N THR A 3 -14.86 -39.17 44.87
CA THR A 3 -14.90 -38.14 43.82
C THR A 3 -14.59 -38.83 42.50
N LYS A 4 -15.62 -39.08 41.69
CA LYS A 4 -15.46 -39.63 40.35
C LYS A 4 -14.76 -38.56 39.50
N ASN A 5 -13.48 -38.78 39.23
CA ASN A 5 -12.66 -37.93 38.37
C ASN A 5 -13.17 -38.06 36.93
N THR A 6 -14.21 -37.29 36.59
CA THR A 6 -14.70 -37.20 35.21
C THR A 6 -13.70 -36.37 34.42
N SER A 7 -12.65 -37.02 33.92
CA SER A 7 -11.76 -36.42 32.94
C SER A 7 -12.60 -35.80 31.82
N PRO A 8 -12.49 -34.49 31.52
CA PRO A 8 -13.44 -33.78 30.67
C PRO A 8 -13.16 -34.04 29.18
N TRP A 9 -13.21 -35.31 28.79
CA TRP A 9 -12.88 -35.79 27.46
C TRP A 9 -13.76 -35.16 26.37
N PHE A 10 -15.02 -34.85 26.71
CA PHE A 10 -15.96 -34.16 25.82
C PHE A 10 -15.51 -32.74 25.46
N LEU A 11 -14.83 -32.03 26.36
CA LEU A 11 -14.28 -30.70 26.06
C LEU A 11 -13.10 -30.82 25.10
N LEU A 12 -12.24 -31.83 25.29
CA LEU A 12 -11.11 -32.07 24.41
C LEU A 12 -11.56 -32.47 23.00
N THR A 13 -12.55 -33.35 22.89
CA THR A 13 -13.09 -33.75 21.58
C THR A 13 -13.82 -32.60 20.90
N GLY A 14 -14.58 -31.80 21.64
CA GLY A 14 -15.24 -30.61 21.10
C GLY A 14 -14.23 -29.59 20.57
N LEU A 15 -13.12 -29.38 21.29
CA LEU A 15 -12.04 -28.50 20.87
C LEU A 15 -11.37 -28.99 19.59
N ILE A 16 -11.02 -30.28 19.52
CA ILE A 16 -10.36 -30.87 18.34
C ILE A 16 -11.28 -30.75 17.11
N ILE A 17 -12.57 -31.06 17.26
CA ILE A 17 -13.54 -30.99 16.18
C ILE A 17 -13.74 -29.53 15.73
N GLY A 18 -13.92 -28.61 16.67
CA GLY A 18 -14.08 -27.19 16.36
C GLY A 18 -12.85 -26.60 15.66
N LEU A 19 -11.66 -26.98 16.12
CA LEU A 19 -10.41 -26.56 15.50
C LEU A 19 -10.28 -27.13 14.09
N ALA A 20 -10.56 -28.41 13.87
CA ALA A 20 -10.51 -29.04 12.56
C ALA A 20 -11.48 -28.38 11.57
N ILE A 21 -12.72 -28.13 11.98
CA ILE A 21 -13.72 -27.47 11.16
C ILE A 21 -13.30 -26.01 10.86
N GLY A 22 -12.85 -25.27 11.87
CA GLY A 22 -12.38 -23.90 11.70
C GLY A 22 -11.21 -23.81 10.73
N LEU A 23 -10.27 -24.75 10.78
CA LEU A 23 -9.11 -24.82 9.88
C LEU A 23 -9.53 -25.15 8.44
N ILE A 24 -10.48 -26.08 8.26
CA ILE A 24 -11.05 -26.41 6.95
C ILE A 24 -11.70 -25.17 6.33
N ILE A 25 -12.52 -24.45 7.11
CA ILE A 25 -13.19 -23.23 6.64
C ILE A 25 -12.14 -22.16 6.27
N ALA A 26 -11.17 -21.91 7.16
CA ALA A 26 -10.16 -20.88 6.95
C ALA A 26 -9.23 -21.17 5.77
N LEU A 27 -8.90 -22.44 5.50
CA LEU A 27 -7.97 -22.79 4.41
C LEU A 27 -8.65 -23.08 3.08
N LEU A 28 -9.83 -23.72 3.07
CA LEU A 28 -10.47 -24.19 1.83
C LEU A 28 -11.60 -23.29 1.35
N ILE A 29 -12.30 -22.60 2.27
CA ILE A 29 -13.50 -21.81 1.93
C ILE A 29 -13.15 -20.32 1.80
N LEU A 30 -12.26 -19.81 2.65
CA LEU A 30 -11.74 -18.45 2.58
C LEU A 30 -10.22 -18.46 2.35
N PRO A 31 -9.72 -18.94 1.20
CA PRO A 31 -8.30 -18.78 0.90
C PRO A 31 -7.96 -17.29 0.98
N VAL A 32 -6.97 -16.95 1.81
CA VAL A 32 -6.44 -15.59 1.86
C VAL A 32 -5.68 -15.38 0.54
N GLU A 33 -6.39 -14.84 -0.44
CA GLU A 33 -5.78 -14.22 -1.61
C GLU A 33 -4.97 -13.04 -1.08
N GLN A 34 -3.71 -13.30 -0.73
CA GLN A 34 -2.70 -12.27 -0.60
C GLN A 34 -2.42 -11.78 -2.01
N GLN A 35 -3.36 -11.01 -2.56
CA GLN A 35 -3.14 -10.22 -3.77
C GLN A 35 -1.86 -9.43 -3.46
N VAL A 36 -0.78 -9.78 -4.15
CA VAL A 36 0.45 -9.01 -4.11
C VAL A 36 0.05 -7.66 -4.67
N ALA A 37 -0.32 -6.71 -3.81
CA ALA A 37 -0.82 -5.41 -4.22
C ALA A 37 0.29 -4.72 -5.00
N LEU A 38 0.24 -4.83 -6.32
CA LEU A 38 1.19 -4.14 -7.17
C LEU A 38 0.94 -2.65 -6.99
N PRO A 39 1.98 -1.80 -6.91
CA PRO A 39 1.78 -0.35 -6.81
C PRO A 39 0.92 0.22 -7.97
N ALA A 40 0.85 -0.49 -9.08
CA ALA A 40 -0.03 -0.21 -10.21
C ALA A 40 -1.53 -0.43 -9.94
N GLU A 41 -1.89 -1.30 -9.01
CA GLU A 41 -3.28 -1.63 -8.63
C GLU A 41 -3.83 -0.74 -7.50
N LEU A 42 -3.00 0.17 -6.98
CA LEU A 42 -3.41 1.13 -5.96
C LEU A 42 -4.58 1.99 -6.46
N SER A 43 -5.49 2.31 -5.53
CA SER A 43 -6.55 3.29 -5.80
C SER A 43 -5.94 4.64 -6.21
N PRO A 44 -6.67 5.48 -6.96
CA PRO A 44 -6.15 6.78 -7.40
C PRO A 44 -5.62 7.66 -6.25
N ALA A 45 -6.29 7.61 -5.08
CA ALA A 45 -5.85 8.32 -3.88
C ALA A 45 -4.55 7.75 -3.32
N ALA A 46 -4.43 6.41 -3.21
CA ALA A 46 -3.21 5.79 -2.73
C ALA A 46 -2.02 5.98 -3.69
N LYS A 47 -2.26 6.02 -5.00
CA LYS A 47 -1.24 6.42 -5.99
C LYS A 47 -0.77 7.85 -5.75
N ALA A 48 -1.69 8.77 -5.48
CA ALA A 48 -1.38 10.16 -5.17
C ALA A 48 -0.49 10.27 -3.91
N ASP A 49 -0.84 9.58 -2.83
CA ASP A 49 -0.04 9.55 -1.60
C ASP A 49 1.36 8.97 -1.85
N TYR A 50 1.44 7.89 -2.63
CA TYR A 50 2.71 7.26 -2.96
C TYR A 50 3.60 8.16 -3.84
N ARG A 51 3.03 8.90 -4.81
CA ARG A 51 3.76 9.93 -5.58
C ARG A 51 4.31 11.04 -4.67
N LEU A 52 3.52 11.51 -3.71
CA LEU A 52 3.97 12.52 -2.75
C LEU A 52 5.12 11.99 -1.86
N MET A 53 5.04 10.74 -1.41
CA MET A 53 6.16 10.11 -0.68
C MET A 53 7.44 10.05 -1.53
N ILE A 54 7.33 9.71 -2.81
CA ILE A 54 8.48 9.70 -3.72
C ILE A 54 9.07 11.10 -3.88
N ALA A 55 8.23 12.12 -4.06
CA ALA A 55 8.64 13.52 -4.17
C ALA A 55 9.38 14.03 -2.93
N ARG A 56 8.83 13.77 -1.74
CA ARG A 56 9.50 14.12 -0.47
C ARG A 56 10.82 13.36 -0.29
N ALA A 57 10.85 12.07 -0.64
CA ALA A 57 12.08 11.28 -0.57
C ALA A 57 13.15 11.79 -1.56
N TYR A 58 12.74 12.29 -2.73
CA TYR A 58 13.64 12.96 -3.66
C TYR A 58 14.18 14.27 -3.08
N GLN A 59 13.34 15.14 -2.48
CA GLN A 59 13.83 16.36 -1.84
C GLN A 59 14.88 16.07 -0.74
N ALA A 60 14.71 14.98 0.01
CA ALA A 60 15.65 14.62 1.07
C ALA A 60 16.98 14.04 0.56
N ASN A 61 16.98 13.30 -0.56
CA ASN A 61 18.14 12.52 -1.01
C ASN A 61 18.71 12.93 -2.37
N ALA A 62 18.02 13.81 -3.11
CA ALA A 62 18.34 14.26 -4.48
C ALA A 62 18.57 13.14 -5.52
N ASP A 63 18.11 11.91 -5.25
CA ASP A 63 18.31 10.75 -6.10
C ASP A 63 17.18 10.62 -7.14
N LEU A 64 17.38 11.24 -8.30
CA LEU A 64 16.40 11.28 -9.38
C LEU A 64 16.22 9.90 -10.04
N LEU A 65 17.29 9.09 -10.13
CA LEU A 65 17.21 7.76 -10.74
C LEU A 65 16.34 6.84 -9.89
N ARG A 66 16.50 6.90 -8.56
CA ARG A 66 15.65 6.15 -7.63
C ARG A 66 14.21 6.63 -7.65
N ALA A 67 13.96 7.94 -7.73
CA ALA A 67 12.61 8.48 -7.87
C ALA A 67 11.92 7.97 -9.14
N GLN A 68 12.61 7.98 -10.28
CA GLN A 68 12.14 7.42 -11.55
C GLN A 68 11.79 5.94 -11.44
N SER A 69 12.71 5.13 -10.90
CA SER A 69 12.49 3.69 -10.75
C SER A 69 11.23 3.36 -9.94
N ARG A 70 10.93 4.17 -8.91
CA ARG A 70 9.74 4.01 -8.07
C ARG A 70 8.48 4.50 -8.76
N LEU A 71 8.55 5.62 -9.50
CA LEU A 71 7.42 6.13 -10.28
C LEU A 71 7.00 5.14 -11.37
N ALA A 72 7.96 4.48 -12.01
CA ALA A 72 7.70 3.45 -13.00
C ALA A 72 6.86 2.28 -12.44
N LEU A 73 6.94 2.00 -11.13
CA LEU A 73 6.13 0.96 -10.48
C LEU A 73 4.63 1.31 -10.41
N LEU A 74 4.26 2.59 -10.47
CA LEU A 74 2.85 3.00 -10.50
C LEU A 74 2.20 2.81 -11.88
N ALA A 75 3.03 2.59 -12.91
CA ALA A 75 2.64 2.46 -14.31
C ALA A 75 1.76 3.63 -14.80
N ASP A 76 2.03 4.84 -14.32
CA ASP A 76 1.36 6.05 -14.81
C ASP A 76 1.80 6.30 -16.28
N PRO A 77 0.86 6.49 -17.23
CA PRO A 77 1.19 6.72 -18.64
C PRO A 77 2.01 8.00 -18.86
N ASP A 78 1.74 9.02 -18.03
CA ASP A 78 2.47 10.28 -17.99
C ASP A 78 2.78 10.65 -16.53
N PRO A 79 3.95 10.22 -16.01
CA PRO A 79 4.32 10.49 -14.63
C PRO A 79 4.58 11.98 -14.37
N VAL A 80 5.03 12.75 -15.37
CA VAL A 80 5.30 14.19 -15.21
C VAL A 80 3.99 14.97 -15.13
N GLY A 81 3.06 14.69 -16.04
CA GLY A 81 1.71 15.27 -16.01
C GLY A 81 0.97 14.92 -14.74
N ALA A 82 1.04 13.66 -14.29
CA ALA A 82 0.40 13.23 -13.04
C ALA A 82 0.91 13.99 -11.81
N LEU A 83 2.24 14.20 -11.70
CA LEU A 83 2.84 14.99 -10.61
C LEU A 83 2.43 16.46 -10.69
N THR A 84 2.43 17.04 -11.90
CA THR A 84 2.08 18.45 -12.13
C THR A 84 0.61 18.73 -11.77
N ILE A 85 -0.31 17.87 -12.23
CA ILE A 85 -1.74 17.99 -11.91
C ILE A 85 -1.96 17.86 -10.39
N GLN A 86 -1.29 16.90 -9.75
CA GLN A 86 -1.43 16.70 -8.32
C GLN A 86 -0.88 17.89 -7.50
N ALA A 87 0.24 18.48 -7.92
CA ALA A 87 0.77 19.69 -7.31
C ALA A 87 -0.23 20.85 -7.40
N GLN A 88 -0.83 21.06 -8.56
CA GLN A 88 -1.84 22.11 -8.77
C GLN A 88 -3.10 21.87 -7.94
N ALA A 89 -3.59 20.63 -7.88
CA ALA A 89 -4.75 20.27 -7.07
C ALA A 89 -4.51 20.57 -5.58
N LEU A 90 -3.33 20.20 -5.05
CA LEU A 90 -2.96 20.50 -3.65
C LEU A 90 -2.93 22.00 -3.36
N LEU A 91 -2.43 22.83 -4.28
CA LEU A 91 -2.47 24.29 -4.13
C LEU A 91 -3.90 24.83 -4.15
N ALA A 92 -4.75 24.31 -5.03
CA ALA A 92 -6.14 24.75 -5.17
C ALA A 92 -7.00 24.37 -3.95
N GLU A 93 -6.72 23.22 -3.33
CA GLU A 93 -7.40 22.74 -2.12
C GLU A 93 -6.91 23.43 -0.83
N GLY A 94 -5.90 24.30 -0.91
CA GLY A 94 -5.28 24.92 0.26
C GLY A 94 -4.45 23.93 1.09
N GLY A 95 -3.93 22.88 0.44
CA GLY A 95 -3.06 21.88 1.05
C GLY A 95 -1.70 22.45 1.44
N ALA A 96 -0.81 21.57 1.94
CA ALA A 96 0.52 22.00 2.36
C ALA A 96 1.36 22.47 1.17
N ASP A 97 1.69 23.76 1.15
CA ASP A 97 2.58 24.39 0.16
C ASP A 97 3.87 23.61 -0.09
N VAL A 98 4.41 22.99 0.96
CA VAL A 98 5.66 22.21 0.90
C VAL A 98 5.48 20.96 0.03
N ASP A 99 4.30 20.33 0.08
CA ASP A 99 4.00 19.11 -0.67
C ASP A 99 3.78 19.39 -2.15
N ALA A 100 3.03 20.46 -2.44
CA ALA A 100 2.86 20.93 -3.81
C ALA A 100 4.21 21.28 -4.46
N ARG A 101 5.08 21.98 -3.73
CA ARG A 101 6.45 22.29 -4.20
C ARG A 101 7.27 21.02 -4.43
N ALA A 102 7.23 20.06 -3.51
CA ALA A 102 7.94 18.79 -3.69
C ALA A 102 7.53 18.04 -4.98
N LEU A 103 6.22 17.99 -5.25
CA LEU A 103 5.70 17.37 -6.46
C LEU A 103 6.10 18.15 -7.72
N ALA A 104 6.02 19.48 -7.69
CA ALA A 104 6.41 20.34 -8.81
C ALA A 104 7.91 20.26 -9.11
N ASP A 105 8.77 20.29 -8.09
CA ASP A 105 10.22 20.17 -8.22
C ASP A 105 10.60 18.84 -8.88
N LEU A 106 9.99 17.73 -8.44
CA LEU A 106 10.25 16.42 -9.03
C LEU A 106 9.76 16.36 -10.49
N ALA A 107 8.58 16.91 -10.79
CA ALA A 107 8.05 16.97 -12.16
C ALA A 107 8.99 17.74 -13.10
N GLU A 108 9.50 18.90 -12.68
CA GLU A 108 10.43 19.71 -13.46
C GLU A 108 11.74 18.94 -13.75
N GLN A 109 12.29 18.28 -12.74
CA GLN A 109 13.54 17.54 -12.89
C GLN A 109 13.39 16.31 -13.80
N LEU A 110 12.25 15.63 -13.73
CA LEU A 110 11.90 14.54 -14.64
C LEU A 110 11.73 15.03 -16.09
N GLN A 111 11.08 16.18 -16.27
CA GLN A 111 10.90 16.79 -17.59
C GLN A 111 12.24 17.16 -18.23
N LYS A 112 13.22 17.65 -17.45
CA LYS A 112 14.57 17.95 -17.93
C LYS A 112 15.39 16.69 -18.25
N ALA A 113 15.16 15.61 -17.50
CA ALA A 113 15.88 14.34 -17.66
C ALA A 113 15.33 13.48 -18.81
N THR A 114 14.10 13.74 -19.26
CA THR A 114 13.48 13.08 -20.41
C THR A 114 13.82 13.88 -21.67
N PRO A 115 14.61 13.34 -22.61
CA PRO A 115 15.05 14.05 -23.82
C PRO A 115 13.93 14.29 -24.85
#